data_AF-A0A6V8DNU7-F1
#
_entry.id   AF-A0A6V8DNU7-F1
#
_cell.length_a   1.000
_cell.length_b   1.000
_cell.length_c   1.000
_cell.angle_alpha   90.00
_cell.angle_beta   90.00
_cell.angle_gamma   90.00
#
_symmetry.space_group_name_H-M   'P 1'
#
loop_
_entity.id
_entity.type
_entity.pdbx_description
1 polymer ?
#
loop_
_entity_poly.entity_id
_entity_poly.type
_entity_poly.pdbx_seq_one_letter_code
_entity_poly.pdbx_strand_id
1 'polypeptide(L)'
;MYCQLTTGKTTHVRSKIAGEPTAAVVDIGLDTRKNKATKQNQGREIWYNEDGTAKEHGTEVTAQMKAKYQKGRQSVWQYLRMTSIVNPHAEITFTDPEGEVHHWPRVTERLPTKVEGIKPHPHGIELGQLQRMASESTDSRLTVFLRMNFSGVSARASKELCLAAGIEEKTKPKSMNADQIRALLEAFQGERMMNGKPVKLLNPPTNCLSPIEEMLIKKGLSKTIDSRFISTLTRAPAVTQGNPYQVEVGLIFGGNMPADKPVEILRFANRVPLMYQQGGCLLTKAIESVDWRQYGLEQPGAKGVPKGPAAILVHLASTNVQFTSEAKEALADNGEVIEEARKAMLEMGRGLRKHLEKKKKMAKTKEKFELINDILPAIAEKSAQILGKPIPDLAGSITKIMSAVISETSTTWNKETKQTDVSITLFNYTSRSRAYTMLATWPEKEGAEMLNNDTGGRKEATGVWAWKLAALEPGEKAVISYSLANLERGDWTETDIFFRGSQDVIGASKMDEKFLEEIRRQEKALKEAEQGGPEEEVIEEPGEPLGEPKVAPPSGQTTLFGGDV
;
A
#
# COMPACT_ATOMS: atom_id res chain seq x y z
N MET A 1 17.68 25.16 -16.69
CA MET A 1 17.98 25.17 -18.14
C MET A 1 16.83 25.78 -18.96
N TYR A 2 15.63 25.18 -18.98
CA TYR A 2 14.49 25.69 -19.78
C TYR A 2 14.11 27.15 -19.48
N CYS A 3 14.11 27.56 -18.21
CA CYS A 3 13.88 28.94 -17.78
C CYS A 3 14.86 29.90 -18.45
N GLN A 4 16.16 29.64 -18.31
CA GLN A 4 17.23 30.44 -18.90
C GLN A 4 17.17 30.50 -20.43
N LEU A 5 16.78 29.40 -21.09
CA LEU A 5 16.63 29.38 -22.55
C LEU A 5 15.45 30.23 -23.03
N THR A 6 14.36 30.28 -22.27
CA THR A 6 13.13 30.95 -22.71
C THR A 6 13.03 32.41 -22.27
N THR A 7 13.63 32.78 -21.14
CA THR A 7 13.53 34.14 -20.57
C THR A 7 14.88 34.82 -20.41
N GLY A 8 16.00 34.09 -20.56
CA GLY A 8 17.34 34.61 -20.29
C GLY A 8 17.66 34.81 -18.81
N LYS A 9 16.69 34.58 -17.90
CA LYS A 9 16.85 34.84 -16.46
C LYS A 9 17.43 33.65 -15.71
N THR A 10 18.19 33.96 -14.67
CA THR A 10 18.69 33.02 -13.68
C THR A 10 17.55 32.51 -12.79
N THR A 11 17.77 31.36 -12.15
CA THR A 11 16.85 30.82 -11.13
C THR A 11 17.30 31.30 -9.76
N HIS A 12 16.40 31.95 -9.02
CA HIS A 12 16.68 32.42 -7.68
C HIS A 12 16.43 31.29 -6.68
N VAL A 13 17.41 31.01 -5.82
CA VAL A 13 17.32 29.98 -4.79
C VAL A 13 17.62 30.59 -3.44
N ARG A 14 16.72 30.38 -2.50
CA ARG A 14 16.86 30.77 -1.10
C ARG A 14 16.71 29.55 -0.21
N SER A 15 17.71 29.28 0.63
CA SER A 15 17.72 28.06 1.47
C SER A 15 18.25 28.34 2.86
N LYS A 16 17.59 27.79 3.88
CA LYS A 16 17.96 27.93 5.28
C LYS A 16 18.01 26.56 5.95
N ILE A 17 19.17 26.25 6.54
CA ILE A 17 19.37 25.03 7.32
C ILE A 17 18.86 25.28 8.74
N ALA A 18 18.24 24.27 9.35
CA ALA A 18 17.78 24.35 10.73
C ALA A 18 18.92 24.76 11.67
N GLY A 19 18.65 25.75 12.53
CA GLY A 19 19.63 26.29 13.49
C GLY A 19 20.51 27.42 12.96
N GLU A 20 20.56 27.67 11.64
CA GLU A 20 21.26 28.85 11.11
C GLU A 20 20.42 30.13 11.30
N PRO A 21 21.03 31.29 11.61
CA PRO A 21 20.27 32.53 11.76
C PRO A 21 19.83 33.12 10.42
N THR A 22 20.62 32.92 9.36
CA THR A 22 20.41 33.52 8.02
C THR A 22 20.32 32.46 6.92
N ALA A 23 19.47 32.72 5.94
CA ALA A 23 19.31 31.92 4.74
C ALA A 23 20.41 32.25 3.71
N ALA A 24 20.93 31.24 3.02
CA ALA A 24 21.79 31.43 1.86
C ALA A 24 20.93 31.76 0.62
N VAL A 25 21.36 32.77 -0.13
CA VAL A 25 20.69 33.23 -1.35
C VAL A 25 21.67 33.18 -2.50
N VAL A 26 21.22 32.65 -3.64
CA VAL A 26 22.02 32.57 -4.85
C VAL A 26 21.15 32.57 -6.10
N ASP A 27 21.59 33.32 -7.11
CA ASP A 27 21.05 33.22 -8.46
C ASP A 27 21.89 32.23 -9.26
N ILE A 28 21.25 31.16 -9.73
CA ILE A 28 21.89 30.06 -10.44
C ILE A 28 21.53 30.12 -11.93
N GLY A 29 22.56 30.18 -12.77
CA GLY A 29 22.50 29.94 -14.21
C GLY A 29 23.33 28.70 -14.60
N LEU A 30 23.23 28.30 -15.86
CA LEU A 30 23.98 27.19 -16.45
C LEU A 30 24.79 27.67 -17.66
N ASP A 31 26.10 27.41 -17.66
CA ASP A 31 26.95 27.45 -18.84
C ASP A 31 26.84 26.11 -19.56
N THR A 32 26.09 26.07 -20.65
CA THR A 32 25.82 24.86 -21.44
C THR A 32 27.06 24.34 -22.17
N ARG A 33 28.07 25.18 -22.43
CA ARG A 33 29.30 24.75 -23.13
C ARG A 33 30.20 23.95 -22.21
N LYS A 34 30.30 24.36 -20.94
CA LYS A 34 31.15 23.70 -19.94
C LYS A 34 30.39 22.71 -19.06
N ASN A 35 29.07 22.66 -19.18
CA ASN A 35 28.17 21.96 -18.28
C ASN A 35 28.43 22.32 -16.80
N LYS A 36 28.58 23.63 -16.52
CA LYS A 36 28.90 24.16 -15.19
C LYS A 36 27.89 25.22 -14.77
N ALA A 37 27.51 25.19 -13.50
CA ALA A 37 26.65 26.23 -12.93
C ALA A 37 27.41 27.56 -12.82
N THR A 38 26.76 28.65 -13.24
CA THR A 38 27.22 30.03 -13.03
C THR A 38 26.44 30.62 -11.86
N LYS A 39 27.13 31.10 -10.83
CA LYS A 39 26.50 31.67 -9.64
C LYS A 39 26.62 33.19 -9.65
N GLN A 40 25.53 33.89 -9.35
CA GLN A 40 25.47 35.34 -9.21
C GLN A 40 24.73 35.70 -7.91
N ASN A 41 24.85 36.96 -7.46
CA ASN A 41 24.14 37.49 -6.29
C ASN A 41 24.18 36.58 -5.06
N GLN A 42 25.36 36.02 -4.78
CA GLN A 42 25.57 35.16 -3.63
C GLN A 42 25.61 36.00 -2.35
N GLY A 43 24.76 35.66 -1.40
CA GLY A 43 24.68 36.38 -0.13
C GLY A 43 23.98 35.56 0.96
N ARG A 44 23.79 36.21 2.10
CA ARG A 44 22.95 35.70 3.19
C ARG A 44 21.93 36.77 3.57
N GLU A 45 20.70 36.35 3.83
CA GLU A 45 19.63 37.25 4.26
C GLU A 45 18.84 36.65 5.43
N ILE A 46 18.14 37.49 6.18
CA ILE A 46 17.22 37.03 7.20
C ILE A 46 15.90 36.69 6.51
N TRP A 47 15.41 35.46 6.70
CA TRP A 47 14.18 34.99 6.07
C TRP A 47 13.04 34.91 7.09
N TYR A 48 11.97 35.65 6.80
CA TYR A 48 10.73 35.68 7.57
C TYR A 48 9.59 34.96 6.82
N ASN A 49 8.66 34.39 7.58
CA ASN A 49 7.37 33.93 7.10
C ASN A 49 6.45 35.12 6.78
N GLU A 50 5.32 34.84 6.12
CA GLU A 50 4.31 35.85 5.77
C GLU A 50 3.69 36.56 6.99
N ASP A 51 3.71 35.90 8.15
CA ASP A 51 3.24 36.43 9.44
C ASP A 51 4.30 37.26 10.19
N GLY A 52 5.49 37.44 9.61
CA GLY A 52 6.61 38.18 10.20
C GLY A 52 7.46 37.37 11.18
N THR A 53 7.16 36.09 11.42
CA THR A 53 8.00 35.21 12.24
C THR A 53 9.25 34.77 11.49
N ALA A 54 10.35 34.48 12.21
CA ALA A 54 11.56 33.99 11.56
C ALA A 54 11.36 32.56 11.02
N LYS A 55 11.71 32.31 9.75
CA LYS A 55 11.64 30.98 9.16
C LYS A 55 12.60 30.04 9.89
N GLU A 56 12.17 28.87 10.34
CA GLU A 56 13.07 27.91 11.00
C GLU A 56 14.04 27.25 10.02
N HIS A 57 13.50 26.67 8.94
CA HIS A 57 14.26 26.01 7.87
C HIS A 57 13.44 25.95 6.57
N GLY A 58 14.10 25.61 5.46
CA GLY A 58 13.42 25.33 4.19
C GLY A 58 14.24 25.73 2.96
N THR A 59 13.68 25.48 1.78
CA THR A 59 14.25 25.90 0.50
C THR A 59 13.13 26.40 -0.40
N GLU A 60 13.33 27.57 -0.99
CA GLU A 60 12.47 28.20 -1.97
C GLU A 60 13.21 28.34 -3.29
N VAL A 61 12.52 28.04 -4.39
CA VAL A 61 13.05 28.15 -5.74
C VAL A 61 12.09 28.98 -6.57
N THR A 62 12.56 30.12 -7.05
CA THR A 62 11.80 31.04 -7.89
C THR A 62 12.40 31.05 -9.29
N ALA A 63 11.61 30.66 -10.28
CA ALA A 63 12.05 30.59 -11.66
C ALA A 63 11.02 31.21 -12.61
N GLN A 64 11.49 31.99 -13.59
CA GLN A 64 10.64 32.56 -14.64
C GLN A 64 10.86 31.82 -15.97
N MET A 65 9.78 31.29 -16.55
CA MET A 65 9.82 30.55 -17.80
C MET A 65 8.67 30.97 -18.73
N LYS A 66 8.86 30.79 -20.04
CA LYS A 66 7.76 30.91 -21.00
C LYS A 66 6.95 29.61 -21.00
N ALA A 67 5.73 29.66 -20.47
CA ALA A 67 4.82 28.53 -20.40
C ALA A 67 3.36 28.99 -20.59
N LYS A 68 2.48 28.05 -20.95
CA LYS A 68 1.04 28.25 -20.97
C LYS A 68 0.43 27.52 -19.79
N TYR A 69 -0.28 28.23 -18.92
CA TYR A 69 -1.06 27.60 -17.86
C TYR A 69 -2.26 26.87 -18.50
N GLN A 70 -2.35 25.56 -18.29
CA GLN A 70 -3.43 24.73 -18.82
C GLN A 70 -4.33 24.25 -17.69
N LYS A 71 -5.64 24.38 -17.86
CA LYS A 71 -6.67 23.85 -16.96
C LYS A 71 -7.18 22.49 -17.47
N GLY A 72 -7.79 21.70 -16.59
CA GLY A 72 -8.35 20.38 -16.91
C GLY A 72 -7.51 19.20 -16.43
N ARG A 73 -7.63 18.04 -17.10
CA ARG A 73 -7.04 16.76 -16.63
C ARG A 73 -5.51 16.69 -16.64
N GLN A 74 -4.86 17.53 -17.44
CA GLN A 74 -3.39 17.59 -17.56
C GLN A 74 -2.84 18.89 -16.93
N SER A 75 -3.57 19.46 -15.99
CA SER A 75 -3.21 20.70 -15.32
C SER A 75 -2.26 20.48 -14.14
N VAL A 76 -1.57 21.55 -13.74
CA VAL A 76 -0.78 21.59 -12.50
C VAL A 76 -1.68 21.31 -11.29
N TRP A 77 -2.90 21.83 -11.30
CA TRP A 77 -3.88 21.57 -10.25
C TRP A 77 -4.16 20.07 -10.09
N GLN A 78 -4.41 19.35 -11.19
CA GLN A 78 -4.66 17.91 -11.13
C GLN A 78 -3.42 17.15 -10.64
N TYR A 79 -2.21 17.57 -11.05
CA TYR A 79 -0.96 16.97 -10.56
C TYR A 79 -0.84 17.10 -9.03
N LEU A 80 -1.08 18.30 -8.50
CA LEU A 80 -1.01 18.57 -7.06
C LEU A 80 -2.13 17.86 -6.29
N ARG A 81 -3.34 17.82 -6.84
CA ARG A 81 -4.46 17.01 -6.31
C ARG A 81 -4.04 15.54 -6.19
N MET A 82 -3.52 14.94 -7.26
CA MET A 82 -3.06 13.54 -7.25
C MET A 82 -1.90 13.33 -6.28
N THR A 83 -0.97 14.28 -6.20
CA THR A 83 0.16 14.24 -5.26
C THR A 83 -0.33 14.25 -3.80
N SER A 84 -1.38 15.03 -3.50
CA SER A 84 -1.99 15.09 -2.16
C SER A 84 -2.71 13.80 -1.74
N ILE A 85 -3.21 13.02 -2.71
CA ILE A 85 -3.85 11.71 -2.44
C ILE A 85 -2.79 10.71 -1.99
N VAL A 86 -1.65 10.66 -2.69
CA VAL A 86 -0.59 9.68 -2.44
C VAL A 86 0.33 10.06 -1.27
N ASN A 87 0.39 11.35 -0.93
CA ASN A 87 1.18 11.85 0.19
C ASN A 87 0.25 12.49 1.23
N PRO A 88 -0.54 11.69 1.98
CA PRO A 88 -1.52 12.22 2.94
C PRO A 88 -0.86 12.92 4.15
N HIS A 89 0.44 12.70 4.38
CA HIS A 89 1.23 13.36 5.41
C HIS A 89 1.71 14.76 5.01
N ALA A 90 1.59 15.12 3.72
CA ALA A 90 2.01 16.42 3.21
C ALA A 90 0.84 17.41 3.19
N GLU A 91 1.16 18.65 3.52
CA GLU A 91 0.28 19.80 3.33
C GLU A 91 0.72 20.56 2.07
N ILE A 92 -0.23 20.84 1.17
CA ILE A 92 0.06 21.47 -0.11
C ILE A 92 -0.86 22.67 -0.29
N THR A 93 -0.26 23.85 -0.48
CA THR A 93 -0.95 25.08 -0.86
C THR A 93 -0.52 25.46 -2.27
N PHE A 94 -1.48 25.74 -3.13
CA PHE A 94 -1.25 26.15 -4.51
C PHE A 94 -2.08 27.39 -4.82
N THR A 95 -1.40 28.48 -5.16
CA THR A 95 -2.03 29.69 -5.69
C THR A 95 -1.87 29.69 -7.19
N ASP A 96 -2.98 29.68 -7.92
CA ASP A 96 -2.96 29.72 -9.38
C ASP A 96 -2.63 31.12 -9.94
N PRO A 97 -2.34 31.26 -11.24
CA PRO A 97 -2.08 32.56 -11.85
C PRO A 97 -3.27 33.54 -11.81
N GLU A 98 -4.49 33.04 -11.58
CA GLU A 98 -5.69 33.85 -11.43
C GLU A 98 -5.94 34.30 -9.98
N GLY A 99 -5.13 33.83 -9.02
CA GLY A 99 -5.20 34.17 -7.61
C GLY A 99 -6.06 33.22 -6.76
N GLU A 100 -6.58 32.14 -7.35
CA GLU A 100 -7.33 31.12 -6.60
C GLU A 100 -6.36 30.29 -5.74
N VAL A 101 -6.66 30.20 -4.44
CA VAL A 101 -5.87 29.44 -3.47
C VAL A 101 -6.52 28.09 -3.24
N HIS A 102 -5.81 27.03 -3.61
CA HIS A 102 -6.17 25.66 -3.32
C HIS A 102 -5.33 25.13 -2.17
N HIS A 103 -5.99 24.65 -1.13
CA HIS A 103 -5.35 24.11 0.07
C HIS A 103 -5.74 22.65 0.27
N TRP A 104 -4.74 21.78 0.40
CA TRP A 104 -4.91 20.36 0.68
C TRP A 104 -4.22 20.03 2.02
N PRO A 105 -4.94 20.05 3.15
CA PRO A 105 -4.35 19.84 4.48
C PRO A 105 -3.87 18.41 4.67
N ARG A 106 -2.81 18.21 5.47
CA ARG A 106 -2.37 16.85 5.82
C ARG A 106 -3.43 16.12 6.65
N VAL A 107 -3.50 14.80 6.49
CA VAL A 107 -4.51 13.93 7.13
C VAL A 107 -3.88 13.01 8.17
N THR A 108 -2.59 12.75 8.06
CA THR A 108 -1.86 11.91 9.01
C THR A 108 -0.52 12.55 9.37
N GLU A 109 -0.06 12.26 10.57
CA GLU A 109 1.28 12.61 11.06
C GLU A 109 2.32 11.55 10.72
N ARG A 110 1.85 10.34 10.38
CA ARG A 110 2.71 9.19 10.17
C ARG A 110 3.52 9.39 8.89
N LEU A 111 4.83 9.53 9.07
CA LEU A 111 5.77 9.65 7.97
C LEU A 111 5.97 8.28 7.29
N PRO A 112 6.25 8.28 5.97
CA PRO A 112 6.66 7.09 5.24
C PRO A 112 7.88 6.43 5.86
N THR A 113 7.97 5.10 5.72
CA THR A 113 9.17 4.35 6.08
C THR A 113 10.36 4.84 5.27
N LYS A 114 11.48 5.07 5.96
CA LYS A 114 12.75 5.41 5.31
C LYS A 114 13.25 4.17 4.56
N VAL A 115 13.65 4.37 3.31
CA VAL A 115 14.23 3.32 2.48
C VAL A 115 15.73 3.35 2.54
N GLU A 116 16.33 2.17 2.53
CA GLU A 116 17.76 1.99 2.40
C GLU A 116 18.12 1.67 0.95
N GLY A 117 19.24 2.25 0.49
CA GLY A 117 19.76 1.94 -0.84
C GLY A 117 20.29 0.52 -0.89
N ILE A 118 19.87 -0.26 -1.89
CA ILE A 118 20.36 -1.62 -2.10
C ILE A 118 21.36 -1.66 -3.25
N LYS A 119 22.22 -2.68 -3.21
CA LYS A 119 23.11 -3.03 -4.32
C LYS A 119 22.29 -3.62 -5.47
N PRO A 120 22.71 -3.41 -6.72
CA PRO A 120 22.03 -3.98 -7.88
C PRO A 120 22.08 -5.51 -7.81
N HIS A 121 21.01 -6.16 -8.25
CA HIS A 121 20.96 -7.61 -8.37
C HIS A 121 21.54 -8.04 -9.73
N PRO A 122 22.26 -9.18 -9.84
CA PRO A 122 22.87 -9.62 -11.10
C PRO A 122 21.87 -9.76 -12.26
N HIS A 123 20.67 -10.28 -12.02
CA HIS A 123 19.61 -10.40 -13.05
C HIS A 123 19.14 -9.07 -13.65
N GLY A 124 19.35 -7.94 -12.97
CA GLY A 124 18.86 -6.62 -13.38
C GLY A 124 19.92 -5.72 -14.00
N ILE A 125 21.14 -6.22 -14.17
CA ILE A 125 22.27 -5.45 -14.68
C ILE A 125 22.30 -5.53 -16.21
N GLU A 126 22.61 -4.42 -16.85
CA GLU A 126 22.91 -4.36 -18.29
C GLU A 126 24.42 -4.34 -18.56
N LEU A 127 24.81 -4.69 -19.80
CA LEU A 127 26.21 -4.78 -20.22
C LEU A 127 27.01 -3.50 -19.91
N GLY A 128 26.45 -2.33 -20.24
CA GLY A 128 27.13 -1.05 -20.04
C GLY A 128 27.33 -0.72 -18.56
N GLN A 129 26.37 -1.08 -17.71
CA GLN A 129 26.50 -0.90 -16.26
C GLN A 129 27.56 -1.85 -15.68
N LEU A 130 27.55 -3.13 -16.09
CA LEU A 130 28.55 -4.10 -15.66
C LEU A 130 29.97 -3.67 -16.07
N GLN A 131 30.13 -3.18 -17.30
CA GLN A 131 31.41 -2.70 -17.81
C GLN A 131 31.92 -1.49 -17.01
N ARG A 132 31.05 -0.52 -16.71
CA ARG A 132 31.40 0.62 -15.87
C ARG A 132 31.82 0.16 -14.46
N MET A 133 31.02 -0.68 -13.82
CA MET A 133 31.32 -1.22 -12.49
C MET A 133 32.65 -1.99 -12.45
N ALA A 134 32.93 -2.80 -13.46
CA ALA A 134 34.20 -3.52 -13.57
C ALA A 134 35.40 -2.56 -13.76
N SER A 135 35.23 -1.50 -14.54
CA SER A 135 36.30 -0.51 -14.81
C SER A 135 36.63 0.40 -13.61
N GLU A 136 35.62 0.71 -12.79
CA GLU A 136 35.71 1.56 -11.60
C GLU A 136 36.07 0.76 -10.34
N SER A 137 35.92 -0.57 -10.38
CA SER A 137 36.19 -1.44 -9.23
C SER A 137 37.66 -1.39 -8.80
N THR A 138 37.85 -1.36 -7.48
CA THR A 138 39.14 -1.46 -6.79
C THR A 138 39.42 -2.87 -6.27
N ASP A 139 38.52 -3.82 -6.51
CA ASP A 139 38.58 -5.17 -5.96
C ASP A 139 39.73 -6.00 -6.58
N SER A 140 40.40 -6.78 -5.74
CA SER A 140 41.57 -7.57 -6.17
C SER A 140 41.21 -8.87 -6.89
N ARG A 141 39.97 -9.36 -6.75
CA ARG A 141 39.48 -10.64 -7.29
C ARG A 141 38.02 -10.53 -7.73
N LEU A 142 37.65 -11.25 -8.78
CA LEU A 142 36.30 -11.26 -9.33
C LEU A 142 35.26 -11.79 -8.32
N THR A 143 35.61 -12.82 -7.55
CA THR A 143 34.70 -13.37 -6.52
C THR A 143 34.36 -12.36 -5.42
N VAL A 144 35.31 -11.48 -5.07
CA VAL A 144 35.10 -10.40 -4.10
C VAL A 144 34.22 -9.32 -4.71
N PHE A 145 34.50 -8.92 -5.96
CA PHE A 145 33.68 -7.96 -6.70
C PHE A 145 32.22 -8.40 -6.78
N LEU A 146 31.96 -9.66 -7.13
CA LEU A 146 30.61 -10.22 -7.25
C LEU A 146 29.86 -10.20 -5.92
N ARG A 147 30.52 -10.51 -4.81
CA ARG A 147 29.88 -10.52 -3.47
C ARG A 147 29.68 -9.11 -2.91
N MET A 148 30.63 -8.20 -3.14
CA MET A 148 30.63 -6.88 -2.52
C MET A 148 29.79 -5.86 -3.29
N ASN A 149 29.61 -6.02 -4.60
CA ASN A 149 28.91 -5.02 -5.43
C ASN A 149 27.49 -5.43 -5.86
N PHE A 150 27.10 -6.68 -5.63
CA PHE A 150 25.78 -7.19 -6.01
C PHE A 150 25.01 -7.71 -4.80
N SER A 151 23.69 -7.57 -4.84
CA SER A 151 22.78 -8.21 -3.87
C SER A 151 22.49 -9.65 -4.29
N GLY A 152 22.22 -10.52 -3.30
CA GLY A 152 21.80 -11.91 -3.57
C GLY A 152 22.92 -12.87 -4.00
N VAL A 153 24.19 -12.46 -3.97
CA VAL A 153 25.35 -13.28 -4.35
C VAL A 153 26.06 -13.83 -3.12
N SER A 154 25.91 -15.13 -2.88
CA SER A 154 26.66 -15.84 -1.83
C SER A 154 28.09 -16.16 -2.27
N ALA A 155 28.95 -16.57 -1.31
CA ALA A 155 30.31 -17.02 -1.61
C ALA A 155 30.35 -18.25 -2.53
N ARG A 156 29.30 -19.09 -2.45
CA ARG A 156 29.11 -20.21 -3.37
C ARG A 156 28.73 -19.72 -4.76
N ALA A 157 27.70 -18.88 -4.84
CA ALA A 157 27.21 -18.36 -6.11
C ALA A 157 28.28 -17.57 -6.88
N SER A 158 29.14 -16.81 -6.20
CA SER A 158 30.22 -16.06 -6.88
C SER A 158 31.22 -16.98 -7.58
N LYS A 159 31.56 -18.13 -7.00
CA LYS A 159 32.43 -19.13 -7.63
C LYS A 159 31.72 -19.83 -8.80
N GLU A 160 30.47 -20.23 -8.58
CA GLU A 160 29.65 -20.87 -9.63
C GLU A 160 29.48 -19.96 -10.85
N LEU A 161 29.28 -18.64 -10.64
CA LEU A 161 29.21 -17.64 -11.71
C LEU A 161 30.53 -17.50 -12.47
N CYS A 162 31.68 -17.48 -11.79
CA CYS A 162 32.99 -17.42 -12.44
C CYS A 162 33.22 -18.66 -13.32
N LEU A 163 32.88 -19.84 -12.81
CA LEU A 163 32.98 -21.10 -13.55
C LEU A 163 32.04 -21.14 -14.76
N ALA A 164 30.79 -20.73 -14.60
CA ALA A 164 29.82 -20.65 -15.70
C ALA A 164 30.26 -19.67 -16.80
N ALA A 165 30.87 -18.55 -16.42
CA ALA A 165 31.40 -17.56 -17.35
C ALA A 165 32.75 -17.97 -17.99
N GLY A 166 33.42 -19.01 -17.46
CA GLY A 166 34.76 -19.42 -17.91
C GLY A 166 35.87 -18.43 -17.52
N ILE A 167 35.72 -17.75 -16.39
CA ILE A 167 36.66 -16.72 -15.90
C ILE A 167 37.33 -17.23 -14.62
N GLU A 168 38.64 -17.01 -14.50
CA GLU A 168 39.37 -17.38 -13.29
C GLU A 168 38.94 -16.51 -12.08
N GLU A 169 38.77 -17.13 -10.91
CA GLU A 169 38.36 -16.43 -9.69
C GLU A 169 39.30 -15.28 -9.27
N LYS A 170 40.58 -15.40 -9.65
CA LYS A 170 41.65 -14.45 -9.31
C LYS A 170 41.76 -13.29 -10.30
N THR A 171 41.01 -13.32 -11.41
CA THR A 171 41.02 -12.23 -12.39
C THR A 171 40.58 -10.93 -11.72
N LYS A 172 41.25 -9.82 -12.03
CA LYS A 172 40.85 -8.50 -11.55
C LYS A 172 39.68 -8.00 -12.41
N PRO A 173 38.61 -7.43 -11.82
CA PRO A 173 37.47 -6.91 -12.59
C PRO A 173 37.90 -5.91 -13.67
N LYS A 174 38.83 -5.02 -13.32
CA LYS A 174 39.36 -3.99 -14.23
C LYS A 174 40.13 -4.54 -15.43
N SER A 175 40.65 -5.77 -15.35
CA SER A 175 41.36 -6.42 -16.46
C SER A 175 40.46 -7.25 -17.37
N MET A 176 39.15 -7.33 -17.09
CA MET A 176 38.22 -8.11 -17.91
C MET A 176 38.05 -7.47 -19.30
N ASN A 177 38.07 -8.30 -20.34
CA ASN A 177 37.77 -7.86 -21.70
C ASN A 177 36.24 -7.84 -21.95
N ALA A 178 35.81 -7.25 -23.06
CA ALA A 178 34.39 -7.13 -23.39
C ALA A 178 33.68 -8.50 -23.51
N ASP A 179 34.37 -9.53 -24.01
CA ASP A 179 33.79 -10.86 -24.18
C ASP A 179 33.60 -11.60 -22.84
N GLN A 180 34.53 -11.42 -21.91
CA GLN A 180 34.41 -11.91 -20.53
C GLN A 180 33.27 -11.21 -19.79
N ILE A 181 33.10 -9.90 -19.99
CA ILE A 181 31.98 -9.15 -19.41
C ILE A 181 30.64 -9.65 -19.98
N ARG A 182 30.55 -9.90 -21.29
CA ARG A 182 29.36 -10.53 -21.89
C ARG A 182 29.12 -11.93 -21.35
N ALA A 183 30.14 -12.78 -21.26
CA ALA A 183 30.02 -14.12 -20.72
C ALA A 183 29.52 -14.12 -19.27
N LEU A 184 29.98 -13.17 -18.45
CA LEU A 184 29.51 -12.99 -17.09
C LEU A 184 28.04 -12.52 -17.05
N LEU A 185 27.63 -11.65 -17.96
CA LEU A 185 26.24 -11.20 -18.08
C LEU A 185 25.29 -12.34 -18.50
N GLU A 186 25.70 -13.15 -19.48
CA GLU A 186 24.96 -14.35 -19.90
C GLU A 186 24.84 -15.35 -18.73
N ALA A 187 25.87 -15.46 -17.88
CA ALA A 187 25.81 -16.24 -16.64
C ALA A 187 24.84 -15.64 -15.62
N PHE A 188 24.79 -14.30 -15.48
CA PHE A 188 23.79 -13.64 -14.63
C PHE A 188 22.37 -13.89 -15.11
N GLN A 189 22.12 -13.92 -16.42
CA GLN A 189 20.79 -14.15 -17.00
C GLN A 189 20.39 -15.64 -16.99
N GLY A 190 21.30 -16.53 -16.60
CA GLY A 190 21.07 -17.98 -16.56
C GLY A 190 21.20 -18.67 -17.92
N GLU A 191 21.70 -17.97 -18.95
CA GLU A 191 21.97 -18.52 -20.27
C GLU A 191 23.20 -19.45 -20.23
N ARG A 192 24.22 -19.08 -19.45
CA ARG A 192 25.34 -19.96 -19.14
C ARG A 192 25.06 -20.78 -17.90
N MET A 193 25.06 -22.10 -18.08
CA MET A 193 24.71 -23.05 -17.04
C MET A 193 25.96 -23.72 -16.46
N MET A 194 25.92 -23.97 -15.16
CA MET A 194 26.87 -24.85 -14.49
C MET A 194 26.19 -26.19 -14.27
N ASN A 195 26.78 -27.28 -14.78
CA ASN A 195 26.23 -28.64 -14.65
C ASN A 195 24.76 -28.76 -15.11
N GLY A 196 24.40 -28.04 -16.19
CA GLY A 196 23.05 -28.05 -16.76
C GLY A 196 21.99 -27.30 -15.96
N LYS A 197 22.38 -26.49 -14.97
CA LYS A 197 21.46 -25.63 -14.20
C LYS A 197 21.93 -24.17 -14.19
N PRO A 198 21.01 -23.20 -14.20
CA PRO A 198 21.36 -21.80 -13.96
C PRO A 198 21.85 -21.64 -12.52
N VAL A 199 22.78 -20.70 -12.31
CA VAL A 199 23.31 -20.40 -10.98
C VAL A 199 22.19 -19.81 -10.12
N LYS A 200 21.97 -20.40 -8.96
CA LYS A 200 20.90 -19.97 -8.06
C LYS A 200 21.34 -18.74 -7.28
N LEU A 201 20.68 -17.61 -7.53
CA LEU A 201 20.83 -16.37 -6.77
C LEU A 201 19.70 -16.22 -5.76
N LEU A 202 20.00 -15.52 -4.66
CA LEU A 202 18.99 -15.14 -3.67
C LEU A 202 18.26 -13.90 -4.15
N ASN A 203 16.97 -13.79 -3.83
CA ASN A 203 16.23 -12.59 -4.16
C ASN A 203 16.84 -11.35 -3.48
N PRO A 204 16.80 -10.17 -4.13
CA PRO A 204 17.16 -8.92 -3.48
C PRO A 204 16.23 -8.63 -2.30
N PRO A 205 16.73 -7.94 -1.26
CA PRO A 205 15.93 -7.57 -0.11
C PRO A 205 14.82 -6.58 -0.51
N THR A 206 13.67 -6.65 0.17
CA THR A 206 12.46 -5.86 -0.16
C THR A 206 12.31 -4.61 0.72
N ASN A 207 13.15 -4.45 1.75
CA ASN A 207 13.17 -3.29 2.66
C ASN A 207 13.57 -1.96 1.97
N CYS A 208 13.98 -2.01 0.70
CA CYS A 208 14.26 -0.84 -0.12
C CYS A 208 13.01 -0.17 -0.72
N LEU A 209 11.82 -0.73 -0.49
CA LEU A 209 10.56 -0.19 -0.99
C LEU A 209 9.85 0.65 0.09
N SER A 210 9.21 1.75 -0.34
CA SER A 210 8.34 2.58 0.51
C SER A 210 6.92 2.61 -0.07
N PRO A 211 6.13 1.54 0.11
CA PRO A 211 4.71 1.55 -0.29
C PRO A 211 3.94 2.65 0.44
N ILE A 212 2.78 3.03 -0.07
CA ILE A 212 1.90 4.02 0.55
C ILE A 212 1.18 3.40 1.74
N GLU A 213 0.81 2.12 1.68
CA GLU A 213 -0.02 1.38 2.64
C GLU A 213 -1.54 1.58 2.47
N GLU A 214 -2.32 0.53 2.76
CA GLU A 214 -3.77 0.45 2.49
C GLU A 214 -4.58 1.57 3.15
N MET A 215 -4.31 1.87 4.43
CA MET A 215 -4.97 2.94 5.17
C MET A 215 -4.65 4.33 4.64
N LEU A 216 -3.39 4.57 4.29
CA LEU A 216 -2.97 5.88 3.80
C LEU A 216 -3.59 6.16 2.42
N ILE A 217 -3.70 5.14 1.57
CA ILE A 217 -4.47 5.23 0.31
C ILE A 217 -5.94 5.54 0.61
N LYS A 218 -6.56 4.85 1.57
CA LYS A 218 -7.96 5.06 1.96
C LYS A 218 -8.20 6.50 2.46
N LYS A 219 -7.32 7.02 3.34
CA LYS A 219 -7.34 8.41 3.82
C LYS A 219 -7.19 9.41 2.67
N GLY A 220 -6.20 9.19 1.80
CA GLY A 220 -5.91 10.06 0.66
C GLY A 220 -7.08 10.16 -0.33
N LEU A 221 -7.72 9.03 -0.63
CA LEU A 221 -8.91 8.98 -1.49
C LEU A 221 -10.11 9.67 -0.84
N SER A 222 -10.35 9.40 0.45
CA SER A 222 -11.47 10.00 1.22
C SER A 222 -11.39 11.52 1.32
N LYS A 223 -10.17 12.09 1.37
CA LYS A 223 -9.94 13.54 1.42
C LYS A 223 -10.45 14.25 0.16
N THR A 224 -10.29 13.61 -0.99
CA THR A 224 -10.39 14.29 -2.28
C THR A 224 -11.69 13.94 -3.00
N ILE A 225 -12.29 12.80 -2.69
CA ILE A 225 -13.47 12.28 -3.37
C ILE A 225 -14.47 11.86 -2.28
N ASP A 226 -15.56 12.61 -2.17
CA ASP A 226 -16.70 12.21 -1.33
C ASP A 226 -17.34 10.96 -1.93
N SER A 227 -17.30 9.84 -1.22
CA SER A 227 -17.75 8.55 -1.73
C SER A 227 -18.37 7.69 -0.64
N ARG A 228 -19.14 6.69 -1.08
CA ARG A 228 -19.85 5.78 -0.18
C ARG A 228 -19.13 4.46 0.05
N PHE A 229 -18.11 4.16 -0.76
CA PHE A 229 -17.38 2.90 -0.69
C PHE A 229 -15.95 3.08 -1.17
N ILE A 230 -15.00 2.64 -0.35
CA ILE A 230 -13.57 2.65 -0.66
C ILE A 230 -13.02 1.27 -0.29
N SER A 231 -12.29 0.66 -1.21
CA SER A 231 -11.57 -0.58 -1.00
C SER A 231 -10.13 -0.39 -1.43
N THR A 232 -9.19 -0.82 -0.61
CA THR A 232 -7.75 -0.72 -0.87
C THR A 232 -7.10 -2.07 -0.63
N LEU A 233 -5.97 -2.30 -1.32
CA LEU A 233 -5.21 -3.52 -1.22
C LEU A 233 -3.73 -3.25 -1.52
N THR A 234 -2.86 -3.76 -0.66
CA THR A 234 -1.41 -3.77 -0.84
C THR A 234 -0.93 -5.21 -0.95
N ARG A 235 -0.41 -5.58 -2.13
CA ARG A 235 0.14 -6.92 -2.37
C ARG A 235 1.45 -7.12 -1.61
N ALA A 236 1.85 -8.36 -1.39
CA ALA A 236 3.19 -8.68 -0.95
C ALA A 236 4.23 -8.25 -2.00
N PRO A 237 5.45 -7.82 -1.61
CA PRO A 237 6.52 -7.49 -2.55
C PRO A 237 6.89 -8.70 -3.42
N ALA A 238 7.22 -8.43 -4.67
CA ALA A 238 7.73 -9.40 -5.63
C ALA A 238 9.01 -8.87 -6.28
N VAL A 239 9.69 -9.70 -7.07
CA VAL A 239 10.92 -9.32 -7.77
C VAL A 239 10.76 -9.61 -9.25
N THR A 240 11.09 -8.63 -10.09
CA THR A 240 11.13 -8.79 -11.56
C THR A 240 12.48 -8.34 -12.07
N GLN A 241 13.15 -9.15 -12.89
CA GLN A 241 14.48 -8.84 -13.45
C GLN A 241 15.47 -8.34 -12.37
N GLY A 242 15.47 -8.95 -11.18
CA GLY A 242 16.34 -8.52 -10.07
C GLY A 242 15.97 -7.19 -9.38
N ASN A 243 14.83 -6.58 -9.71
CA ASN A 243 14.32 -5.38 -9.07
C ASN A 243 13.10 -5.71 -8.21
N PRO A 244 13.15 -5.48 -6.88
CA PRO A 244 11.97 -5.53 -6.04
C PRO A 244 10.90 -4.55 -6.52
N TYR A 245 9.64 -4.98 -6.49
CA TYR A 245 8.49 -4.14 -6.73
C TYR A 245 7.31 -4.56 -5.86
N GLN A 246 6.39 -3.62 -5.65
CA GLN A 246 5.15 -3.84 -4.91
C GLN A 246 4.02 -3.06 -5.58
N VAL A 247 2.85 -3.70 -5.68
CA VAL A 247 1.67 -3.12 -6.31
C VAL A 247 0.61 -2.84 -5.26
N GLU A 248 0.06 -1.63 -5.29
CA GLU A 248 -1.05 -1.21 -4.44
C GLU A 248 -2.18 -0.69 -5.30
N VAL A 249 -3.40 -1.06 -4.94
CA VAL A 249 -4.60 -0.69 -5.68
C VAL A 249 -5.62 -0.09 -4.72
N GLY A 250 -6.29 0.96 -5.18
CA GLY A 250 -7.46 1.52 -4.51
C GLY A 250 -8.63 1.63 -5.48
N LEU A 251 -9.83 1.32 -5.02
CA LEU A 251 -11.08 1.51 -5.75
C LEU A 251 -12.01 2.34 -4.89
N ILE A 252 -12.52 3.41 -5.47
CA ILE A 252 -13.53 4.28 -4.86
C ILE A 252 -14.78 4.25 -5.74
N PHE A 253 -15.95 4.07 -5.12
CA PHE A 253 -17.22 3.92 -5.83
C PHE A 253 -18.33 4.81 -5.23
N GLY A 254 -19.09 5.44 -6.12
CA GLY A 254 -20.25 6.27 -5.78
C GLY A 254 -19.91 7.75 -5.60
N GLY A 255 -20.65 8.42 -4.71
CA GLY A 255 -20.51 9.87 -4.51
C GLY A 255 -21.11 10.68 -5.67
N ASN A 256 -20.50 11.84 -5.95
CA ASN A 256 -20.88 12.75 -7.04
C ASN A 256 -20.21 12.40 -8.38
N MET A 257 -19.68 11.18 -8.53
CA MET A 257 -19.05 10.75 -9.78
C MET A 257 -20.11 10.41 -10.85
N PRO A 258 -19.94 10.87 -12.10
CA PRO A 258 -20.87 10.60 -13.19
C PRO A 258 -20.82 9.12 -13.60
N ALA A 259 -21.99 8.49 -13.71
CA ALA A 259 -22.09 7.06 -14.00
C ALA A 259 -21.90 6.71 -15.49
N ASP A 260 -22.13 7.67 -16.39
CA ASP A 260 -22.08 7.51 -17.84
C ASP A 260 -20.67 7.68 -18.44
N LYS A 261 -19.73 8.20 -17.64
CA LYS A 261 -18.35 8.49 -18.08
C LYS A 261 -17.40 7.33 -17.79
N PRO A 262 -16.27 7.25 -18.52
CA PRO A 262 -15.17 6.37 -18.17
C PRO A 262 -14.69 6.64 -16.74
N VAL A 263 -14.32 5.58 -16.03
CA VAL A 263 -13.79 5.69 -14.67
C VAL A 263 -12.57 6.61 -14.61
N GLU A 264 -12.39 7.31 -13.49
CA GLU A 264 -11.19 8.11 -13.28
C GLU A 264 -10.01 7.19 -12.94
N ILE A 265 -9.01 7.13 -13.81
CA ILE A 265 -7.80 6.33 -13.57
C ILE A 265 -6.72 7.22 -12.94
N LEU A 266 -6.26 6.83 -11.75
CA LEU A 266 -5.17 7.47 -11.02
C LEU A 266 -3.95 6.54 -11.03
N ARG A 267 -2.93 6.89 -11.81
CA ARG A 267 -1.70 6.09 -11.95
C ARG A 267 -0.56 6.73 -11.18
N PHE A 268 0.18 5.91 -10.45
CA PHE A 268 1.33 6.35 -9.68
C PHE A 268 2.50 5.38 -9.83
N ALA A 269 3.70 5.94 -9.90
CA ALA A 269 4.95 5.18 -9.82
C ALA A 269 5.86 5.85 -8.79
N ASN A 270 6.33 5.12 -7.79
CA ASN A 270 7.17 5.63 -6.70
C ASN A 270 6.62 6.94 -6.10
N ARG A 271 5.32 6.96 -5.79
CA ARG A 271 4.57 8.11 -5.26
C ARG A 271 4.45 9.34 -6.19
N VAL A 272 4.83 9.20 -7.47
CA VAL A 272 4.72 10.25 -8.49
C VAL A 272 3.49 10.02 -9.37
N PRO A 273 2.59 11.01 -9.54
CA PRO A 273 1.46 10.93 -10.46
C PRO A 273 1.88 10.83 -11.93
N LEU A 274 1.26 9.93 -12.69
CA LEU A 274 1.44 9.80 -14.14
C LEU A 274 0.21 10.33 -14.88
N MET A 275 0.29 11.52 -15.46
CA MET A 275 -0.87 12.20 -16.07
C MET A 275 -1.01 11.95 -17.57
N TYR A 276 0.10 11.84 -18.30
CA TYR A 276 0.09 11.75 -19.77
C TYR A 276 0.19 10.30 -20.27
N GLN A 277 -0.03 10.10 -21.58
CA GLN A 277 0.14 8.81 -22.28
C GLN A 277 -0.59 7.61 -21.64
N GLN A 278 -1.83 7.81 -21.19
CA GLN A 278 -2.60 6.78 -20.49
C GLN A 278 -2.73 5.47 -21.30
N GLY A 279 -2.97 5.54 -22.61
CA GLY A 279 -3.21 4.35 -23.43
C GLY A 279 -1.99 3.44 -23.62
N GLY A 280 -0.77 3.98 -23.47
CA GLY A 280 0.46 3.19 -23.59
C GLY A 280 0.95 2.59 -22.28
N CYS A 281 0.37 2.98 -21.15
CA CYS A 281 0.90 2.65 -19.84
C CYS A 281 0.48 1.25 -19.37
N LEU A 282 1.46 0.51 -18.84
CA LEU A 282 1.29 -0.77 -18.15
C LEU A 282 0.08 -0.82 -17.19
N LEU A 283 -0.01 0.17 -16.29
CA LEU A 283 -1.06 0.23 -15.27
C LEU A 283 -2.47 0.37 -15.86
N THR A 284 -2.60 1.13 -16.96
CA THR A 284 -3.88 1.23 -17.69
C THR A 284 -4.22 -0.09 -18.34
N LYS A 285 -3.27 -0.71 -19.04
CA LYS A 285 -3.46 -2.02 -19.67
C LYS A 285 -3.87 -3.09 -18.64
N ALA A 286 -3.33 -3.03 -17.43
CA ALA A 286 -3.72 -3.91 -16.33
C ALA A 286 -5.20 -3.73 -15.95
N ILE A 287 -5.71 -2.49 -15.87
CA ILE A 287 -7.14 -2.20 -15.64
C ILE A 287 -7.99 -2.72 -16.81
N GLU A 288 -7.57 -2.47 -18.05
CA GLU A 288 -8.29 -2.88 -19.26
C GLU A 288 -8.36 -4.40 -19.43
N SER A 289 -7.39 -5.13 -18.88
CA SER A 289 -7.34 -6.60 -18.94
C SER A 289 -8.39 -7.31 -18.08
N VAL A 290 -9.05 -6.58 -17.17
CA VAL A 290 -10.08 -7.13 -16.27
C VAL A 290 -11.47 -6.89 -16.86
N ASP A 291 -12.34 -7.92 -16.81
CA ASP A 291 -13.75 -7.81 -17.21
C ASP A 291 -14.59 -7.24 -16.06
N TRP A 292 -14.70 -5.91 -16.01
CA TRP A 292 -15.37 -5.19 -14.91
C TRP A 292 -16.90 -5.35 -14.90
N ARG A 293 -17.49 -5.87 -15.98
CA ARG A 293 -18.93 -6.17 -16.06
C ARG A 293 -19.36 -7.18 -15.02
N GLN A 294 -18.49 -8.14 -14.73
CA GLN A 294 -18.72 -9.15 -13.71
C GLN A 294 -18.71 -8.57 -12.30
N TYR A 295 -18.18 -7.36 -12.13
CA TYR A 295 -18.02 -6.66 -10.86
C TYR A 295 -18.95 -5.45 -10.70
N GLY A 296 -19.85 -5.22 -11.65
CA GLY A 296 -20.90 -4.21 -11.55
C GLY A 296 -20.58 -2.84 -12.17
N LEU A 297 -19.51 -2.73 -12.96
CA LEU A 297 -19.25 -1.56 -13.83
C LEU A 297 -19.66 -1.86 -15.27
N GLU A 298 -19.90 -0.84 -16.07
CA GLU A 298 -20.19 -1.02 -17.50
C GLU A 298 -18.89 -1.06 -18.31
N GLN A 299 -18.80 -1.89 -19.34
CA GLN A 299 -17.60 -1.94 -20.20
C GLN A 299 -18.02 -2.30 -21.63
N PRO A 300 -18.38 -1.29 -22.45
CA PRO A 300 -18.81 -1.53 -23.83
C PRO A 300 -17.69 -2.23 -24.63
N GLY A 301 -18.00 -3.36 -25.26
CA GLY A 301 -17.04 -4.09 -26.10
C GLY A 301 -16.06 -5.02 -25.38
N ALA A 302 -16.19 -5.22 -24.05
CA ALA A 302 -15.38 -6.15 -23.23
C ALA A 302 -13.85 -5.88 -23.19
N LYS A 303 -13.37 -4.87 -23.93
CA LYS A 303 -11.97 -4.45 -23.98
C LYS A 303 -11.91 -2.94 -23.85
N GLY A 304 -11.03 -2.45 -22.97
CA GLY A 304 -10.82 -1.02 -22.73
C GLY A 304 -11.27 -0.57 -21.33
N VAL A 305 -11.21 0.74 -21.08
CA VAL A 305 -11.48 1.31 -19.77
C VAL A 305 -12.98 1.19 -19.42
N PRO A 306 -13.34 0.71 -18.21
CA PRO A 306 -14.74 0.62 -17.79
C PRO A 306 -15.36 2.00 -17.60
N LYS A 307 -16.70 2.04 -17.60
CA LYS A 307 -17.54 3.20 -17.32
C LYS A 307 -18.30 2.98 -16.02
N GLY A 308 -18.48 4.06 -15.27
CA GLY A 308 -19.20 4.02 -14.01
C GLY A 308 -18.74 5.11 -13.05
N PRO A 309 -19.47 5.29 -11.95
CA PRO A 309 -19.16 6.28 -10.93
C PRO A 309 -18.05 5.76 -10.01
N ALA A 310 -16.87 5.54 -10.57
CA ALA A 310 -15.73 4.97 -9.87
C ALA A 310 -14.41 5.65 -10.25
N ALA A 311 -13.46 5.65 -9.31
CA ALA A 311 -12.07 5.92 -9.61
C ALA A 311 -11.20 4.73 -9.18
N ILE A 312 -10.18 4.43 -9.96
CA ILE A 312 -9.26 3.32 -9.75
C ILE A 312 -7.86 3.90 -9.62
N LEU A 313 -7.28 3.71 -8.45
CA LEU A 313 -5.90 4.05 -8.11
C LEU A 313 -5.00 2.84 -8.28
N VAL A 314 -3.87 3.02 -8.95
CA VAL A 314 -2.83 1.99 -9.09
C VAL A 314 -1.49 2.62 -8.80
N HIS A 315 -0.79 2.05 -7.84
CA HIS A 315 0.56 2.45 -7.47
C HIS A 315 1.52 1.30 -7.67
N LEU A 316 2.64 1.58 -8.35
CA LEU A 316 3.79 0.69 -8.45
C LEU A 316 4.97 1.32 -7.70
N ALA A 317 5.41 0.66 -6.62
CA ALA A 317 6.66 0.97 -5.96
C ALA A 317 7.75 0.01 -6.48
N SER A 318 8.88 0.53 -6.96
CA SER A 318 10.02 -0.30 -7.37
C SER A 318 11.33 0.50 -7.30
N THR A 319 12.45 -0.20 -7.09
CA THR A 319 13.79 0.39 -7.16
C THR A 319 14.14 0.89 -8.56
N ASN A 320 13.63 0.22 -9.59
CA ASN A 320 13.81 0.59 -10.98
C ASN A 320 12.50 0.48 -11.75
N VAL A 321 11.90 1.63 -12.06
CA VAL A 321 10.66 1.71 -12.84
C VAL A 321 11.02 1.89 -14.31
N GLN A 322 10.58 0.94 -15.15
CA GLN A 322 10.78 0.99 -16.60
C GLN A 322 9.78 1.94 -17.25
N PHE A 323 10.26 3.05 -17.80
CA PHE A 323 9.44 4.02 -18.52
C PHE A 323 9.54 3.83 -20.03
N THR A 324 8.47 4.15 -20.76
CA THR A 324 8.46 4.12 -22.23
C THR A 324 9.30 5.22 -22.87
N SER A 325 9.53 6.31 -22.14
CA SER A 325 10.27 7.48 -22.60
C SER A 325 10.99 8.17 -21.44
N GLU A 326 11.99 8.98 -21.78
CA GLU A 326 12.76 9.81 -20.83
C GLU A 326 11.88 10.82 -20.07
N ALA A 327 10.71 11.16 -20.61
CA ALA A 327 9.73 12.04 -19.96
C ALA A 327 9.04 11.40 -18.75
N LYS A 328 9.18 10.07 -18.57
CA LYS A 328 8.62 9.31 -17.42
C LYS A 328 7.10 9.39 -17.26
N GLU A 329 6.36 9.45 -18.36
CA GLU A 329 4.90 9.62 -18.36
C GLU A 329 4.09 8.32 -18.36
N ALA A 330 4.69 7.25 -18.86
CA ALA A 330 4.07 5.94 -18.95
C ALA A 330 5.07 4.84 -18.67
N LEU A 331 4.57 3.76 -18.07
CA LEU A 331 5.36 2.57 -17.76
C LEU A 331 5.42 1.65 -18.97
N ALA A 332 6.60 1.11 -19.23
CA ALA A 332 6.86 0.13 -20.28
C ALA A 332 6.18 -1.21 -19.95
N ASP A 333 5.98 -2.04 -20.98
CA ASP A 333 5.27 -3.32 -20.86
C ASP A 333 6.12 -4.37 -20.14
N ASN A 334 5.59 -4.96 -19.07
CA ASN A 334 6.22 -6.02 -18.28
C ASN A 334 5.13 -7.01 -17.83
N GLY A 335 5.18 -8.22 -18.36
CA GLY A 335 4.15 -9.24 -18.14
C GLY A 335 4.01 -9.68 -16.68
N GLU A 336 5.11 -9.76 -15.93
CA GLU A 336 5.09 -10.14 -14.50
C GLU A 336 4.37 -9.09 -13.66
N VAL A 337 4.65 -7.81 -13.93
CA VAL A 337 4.03 -6.69 -13.21
C VAL A 337 2.57 -6.51 -13.61
N ILE A 338 2.20 -6.68 -14.89
CA ILE A 338 0.77 -6.68 -15.31
C ILE A 338 0.00 -7.76 -14.60
N GLU A 339 0.52 -8.99 -14.59
CA GLU A 339 -0.21 -10.12 -14.03
C GLU A 339 -0.43 -9.92 -12.52
N GLU A 340 0.55 -9.34 -11.84
CA GLU A 340 0.44 -9.01 -10.42
C GLU A 340 -0.55 -7.87 -10.15
N ALA A 341 -0.52 -6.81 -10.95
CA ALA A 341 -1.50 -5.73 -10.88
C ALA A 341 -2.91 -6.22 -11.22
N ARG A 342 -3.06 -7.12 -12.19
CA ARG A 342 -4.33 -7.73 -12.59
C ARG A 342 -4.93 -8.55 -11.44
N LYS A 343 -4.13 -9.35 -10.73
CA LYS A 343 -4.61 -10.08 -9.54
C LYS A 343 -5.15 -9.12 -8.47
N ALA A 344 -4.42 -8.05 -8.18
CA ALA A 344 -4.86 -7.04 -7.22
C ALA A 344 -6.19 -6.38 -7.65
N MET A 345 -6.34 -6.07 -8.95
CA MET A 345 -7.59 -5.52 -9.50
C MET A 345 -8.77 -6.49 -9.42
N LEU A 346 -8.56 -7.79 -9.67
CA LEU A 346 -9.60 -8.81 -9.55
C LEU A 346 -10.12 -8.92 -8.11
N GLU A 347 -9.22 -8.80 -7.12
CA GLU A 347 -9.58 -8.79 -5.70
C GLU A 347 -10.43 -7.55 -5.35
N MET A 348 -10.05 -6.37 -5.85
CA MET A 348 -10.86 -5.14 -5.72
C MET A 348 -12.22 -5.25 -6.41
N GLY A 349 -12.28 -5.85 -7.59
CA GLY A 349 -13.53 -6.12 -8.30
C GLY A 349 -14.47 -7.02 -7.49
N ARG A 350 -13.95 -8.08 -6.86
CA ARG A 350 -14.74 -8.94 -5.95
C ARG A 350 -15.30 -8.16 -4.76
N GLY A 351 -14.48 -7.28 -4.16
CA GLY A 351 -14.91 -6.38 -3.08
C GLY A 351 -16.06 -5.47 -3.50
N LEU A 352 -15.92 -4.80 -4.66
CA LEU A 352 -16.97 -3.96 -5.23
C LEU A 352 -18.28 -4.73 -5.49
N ARG A 353 -18.18 -5.91 -6.12
CA ARG A 353 -19.34 -6.75 -6.39
C ARG A 353 -20.09 -7.11 -5.11
N LYS A 354 -19.37 -7.52 -4.07
CA LYS A 354 -19.94 -7.86 -2.76
C LYS A 354 -20.65 -6.66 -2.15
N HIS A 355 -20.06 -5.46 -2.22
CA HIS A 355 -20.70 -4.23 -1.76
C HIS A 355 -22.00 -3.94 -2.52
N LEU A 356 -21.99 -4.03 -3.86
CA LEU A 356 -23.17 -3.80 -4.70
C LEU A 356 -24.29 -4.81 -4.43
N GLU A 357 -23.95 -6.08 -4.28
CA GLU A 357 -24.91 -7.15 -3.93
C GLU A 357 -25.50 -6.92 -2.53
N LYS A 358 -24.67 -6.57 -1.54
CA LYS A 358 -25.11 -6.22 -0.18
C LYS A 358 -26.08 -5.04 -0.22
N LYS A 359 -25.73 -3.96 -0.90
CA LYS A 359 -26.56 -2.76 -1.05
C LYS A 359 -27.91 -3.08 -1.70
N LYS A 360 -27.92 -3.88 -2.78
CA LYS A 360 -29.15 -4.30 -3.46
C LYS A 360 -30.04 -5.17 -2.57
N LYS A 361 -29.47 -6.10 -1.80
CA LYS A 361 -30.23 -6.94 -0.84
C LYS A 361 -30.80 -6.10 0.30
N MET A 362 -30.03 -5.16 0.85
CA MET A 362 -30.48 -4.27 1.92
C MET A 362 -31.60 -3.35 1.46
N ALA A 363 -31.51 -2.75 0.27
CA ALA A 363 -32.56 -1.88 -0.28
C ALA A 363 -33.90 -2.63 -0.40
N LYS A 364 -33.90 -3.83 -1.02
CA LYS A 364 -35.12 -4.65 -1.15
C LYS A 364 -35.70 -5.07 0.20
N THR A 365 -34.84 -5.34 1.18
CA THR A 365 -35.27 -5.75 2.53
C THR A 365 -35.88 -4.58 3.28
N LYS A 366 -35.28 -3.38 3.15
CA LYS A 366 -35.81 -2.15 3.72
C LYS A 366 -37.16 -1.78 3.11
N GLU A 367 -37.29 -1.81 1.77
CA GLU A 367 -38.56 -1.60 1.08
C GLU A 367 -39.62 -2.59 1.57
N LYS A 368 -39.27 -3.87 1.72
CA LYS A 368 -40.17 -4.89 2.26
C LYS A 368 -40.54 -4.60 3.72
N PHE A 369 -39.60 -4.15 4.54
CA PHE A 369 -39.82 -3.83 5.95
C PHE A 369 -40.75 -2.62 6.14
N GLU A 370 -40.50 -1.53 5.39
CA GLU A 370 -41.36 -0.34 5.37
C GLU A 370 -42.78 -0.70 4.92
N LEU A 371 -42.89 -1.47 3.82
CA LEU A 371 -44.18 -1.95 3.33
C LEU A 371 -44.93 -2.78 4.39
N ILE A 372 -44.24 -3.68 5.10
CA ILE A 372 -44.87 -4.51 6.12
C ILE A 372 -45.28 -3.66 7.33
N ASN A 373 -44.43 -2.76 7.82
CA ASN A 373 -44.74 -1.94 8.99
C ASN A 373 -45.88 -0.95 8.75
N ASP A 374 -46.04 -0.46 7.52
CA ASP A 374 -47.10 0.49 7.22
C ASP A 374 -48.40 -0.22 6.84
N ILE A 375 -48.33 -1.25 5.99
CA ILE A 375 -49.52 -1.92 5.45
C ILE A 375 -50.11 -2.93 6.44
N LEU A 376 -49.27 -3.72 7.13
CA LEU A 376 -49.77 -4.82 7.95
C LEU A 376 -50.60 -4.33 9.15
N PRO A 377 -50.20 -3.27 9.90
CA PRO A 377 -51.04 -2.69 10.94
C PRO A 377 -52.33 -2.06 10.39
N ALA A 378 -52.26 -1.37 9.25
CA ALA A 378 -53.45 -0.78 8.63
C ALA A 378 -54.48 -1.84 8.20
N ILE A 379 -54.02 -2.99 7.67
CA ILE A 379 -54.90 -4.14 7.37
C ILE A 379 -55.48 -4.72 8.65
N ALA A 380 -54.65 -4.90 9.69
CA ALA A 380 -55.06 -5.47 10.96
C ALA A 380 -56.13 -4.60 11.66
N GLU A 381 -55.93 -3.28 11.69
CA GLU A 381 -56.86 -2.30 12.25
C GLU A 381 -58.20 -2.31 11.51
N LYS A 382 -58.20 -2.21 10.17
CA LYS A 382 -59.43 -2.25 9.38
C LYS A 382 -60.18 -3.58 9.54
N SER A 383 -59.46 -4.70 9.55
CA SER A 383 -60.06 -6.02 9.72
C SER A 383 -60.66 -6.20 11.12
N ALA A 384 -59.95 -5.72 12.14
CA ALA A 384 -60.41 -5.71 13.53
C ALA A 384 -61.66 -4.83 13.70
N GLN A 385 -61.70 -3.65 13.05
CA GLN A 385 -62.85 -2.74 13.04
C GLN A 385 -64.08 -3.37 12.39
N ILE A 386 -63.93 -4.02 11.23
CA ILE A 386 -65.05 -4.69 10.53
C ILE A 386 -65.64 -5.83 11.38
N LEU A 387 -64.78 -6.57 12.09
CA LEU A 387 -65.18 -7.73 12.88
C LEU A 387 -65.51 -7.40 14.35
N GLY A 388 -65.35 -6.14 14.78
CA GLY A 388 -65.57 -5.71 16.16
C GLY A 388 -64.64 -6.37 17.18
N LYS A 389 -63.40 -6.70 16.80
CA LYS A 389 -62.41 -7.42 17.63
C LYS A 389 -61.20 -6.54 17.96
N PRO A 390 -60.40 -6.87 19.00
CA PRO A 390 -59.14 -6.19 19.25
C PRO A 390 -58.11 -6.49 18.14
N ILE A 391 -57.17 -5.56 17.94
CA ILE A 391 -56.09 -5.70 16.95
C ILE A 391 -55.22 -6.90 17.35
N PRO A 392 -54.97 -7.86 16.44
CA PRO A 392 -54.14 -9.03 16.73
C PRO A 392 -52.66 -8.64 16.87
N ASP A 393 -51.91 -9.39 17.69
CA ASP A 393 -50.46 -9.24 17.76
C ASP A 393 -49.80 -9.63 16.42
N LEU A 394 -49.07 -8.70 15.84
CA LEU A 394 -48.46 -8.84 14.52
C LEU A 394 -47.01 -9.32 14.59
N ALA A 395 -46.38 -9.35 15.76
CA ALA A 395 -44.94 -9.64 15.89
C ALA A 395 -44.56 -10.99 15.27
N GLY A 396 -45.36 -12.04 15.53
CA GLY A 396 -45.15 -13.37 14.96
C GLY A 396 -45.37 -13.44 13.44
N SER A 397 -46.31 -12.65 12.92
CA SER A 397 -46.61 -12.58 11.47
C SER A 397 -45.52 -11.81 10.72
N ILE A 398 -45.04 -10.69 11.27
CA ILE A 398 -43.93 -9.90 10.73
C ILE A 398 -42.67 -10.78 10.63
N THR A 399 -42.37 -11.52 11.70
CA THR A 399 -41.22 -12.45 11.74
C THR A 399 -41.34 -13.52 10.66
N LYS A 400 -42.52 -14.14 10.47
CA LYS A 400 -42.73 -15.14 9.42
C LYS A 400 -42.63 -14.57 8.01
N ILE A 401 -43.12 -13.35 7.77
CA ILE A 401 -43.06 -12.72 6.44
C ILE A 401 -41.61 -12.33 6.11
N MET A 402 -40.85 -11.86 7.09
CA MET A 402 -39.44 -11.50 6.91
C MET A 402 -38.58 -12.74 6.62
N SER A 403 -38.72 -13.81 7.41
CA SER A 403 -38.04 -15.10 7.23
C SER A 403 -36.54 -14.96 6.92
N ALA A 404 -35.86 -14.03 7.58
CA ALA A 404 -34.46 -13.69 7.33
C ALA A 404 -33.72 -13.33 8.61
N VAL A 405 -32.40 -13.51 8.61
CA VAL A 405 -31.53 -13.03 9.69
C VAL A 405 -30.87 -11.74 9.22
N ILE A 406 -30.91 -10.69 10.02
CA ILE A 406 -30.39 -9.37 9.65
C ILE A 406 -29.23 -9.02 10.58
N SER A 407 -28.11 -8.60 10.01
CA SER A 407 -26.97 -8.06 10.73
C SER A 407 -26.84 -6.58 10.45
N GLU A 408 -26.83 -5.79 11.51
CA GLU A 408 -26.55 -4.36 11.49
C GLU A 408 -25.17 -4.12 12.10
N THR A 409 -24.44 -3.18 11.50
CA THR A 409 -23.09 -2.84 11.92
C THR A 409 -23.01 -1.34 12.12
N SER A 410 -22.53 -0.96 13.29
CA SER A 410 -22.19 0.41 13.64
C SER A 410 -20.69 0.47 13.88
N THR A 411 -20.01 1.43 13.28
CA THR A 411 -18.59 1.71 13.52
C THR A 411 -18.47 3.21 13.74
N THR A 412 -18.15 3.61 14.97
CA THR A 412 -18.13 5.01 15.38
C THR A 412 -16.83 5.35 16.09
N TRP A 413 -16.22 6.46 15.67
CA TRP A 413 -15.04 7.00 16.36
C TRP A 413 -15.44 7.72 17.65
N ASN A 414 -14.93 7.24 18.78
CA ASN A 414 -15.14 7.86 20.08
C ASN A 414 -14.05 8.91 20.35
N LYS A 415 -14.48 10.18 20.45
CA LYS A 415 -13.56 11.31 20.61
C LYS A 415 -12.88 11.35 21.99
N GLU A 416 -13.51 10.79 23.02
CA GLU A 416 -13.02 10.85 24.41
C GLU A 416 -11.98 9.76 24.66
N THR A 417 -12.28 8.52 24.27
CA THR A 417 -11.38 7.38 24.46
C THR A 417 -10.32 7.27 23.36
N LYS A 418 -10.46 8.02 22.26
CA LYS A 418 -9.66 7.89 21.02
C LYS A 418 -9.65 6.46 20.48
N GLN A 419 -10.78 5.78 20.56
CA GLN A 419 -10.98 4.41 20.10
C GLN A 419 -12.09 4.37 19.04
N THR A 420 -12.04 3.35 18.18
CA THR A 420 -13.15 3.06 17.27
C THR A 420 -14.05 2.00 17.88
N ASP A 421 -15.26 2.37 18.26
CA ASP A 421 -16.24 1.47 18.83
C ASP A 421 -17.03 0.77 17.70
N VAL A 422 -17.01 -0.56 17.71
CA VAL A 422 -17.73 -1.39 16.74
C VAL A 422 -18.82 -2.16 17.47
N SER A 423 -20.06 -2.06 16.97
CA SER A 423 -21.21 -2.82 17.44
C SER A 423 -21.85 -3.57 16.28
N ILE A 424 -21.96 -4.89 16.45
CA ILE A 424 -22.57 -5.82 15.50
C ILE A 424 -23.81 -6.38 16.17
N THR A 425 -24.99 -6.08 15.63
CA THR A 425 -26.25 -6.63 16.12
C THR A 425 -26.80 -7.62 15.10
N LEU A 426 -27.10 -8.84 15.53
CA LEU A 426 -27.68 -9.90 14.72
C LEU A 426 -29.11 -10.20 15.19
N PHE A 427 -30.10 -10.01 14.33
CA PHE A 427 -31.51 -10.27 14.60
C PHE A 427 -31.98 -11.52 13.87
N ASN A 428 -32.61 -12.47 14.59
CA ASN A 428 -33.21 -13.65 13.97
C ASN A 428 -34.71 -13.44 13.69
N TYR A 429 -35.07 -12.99 12.47
CA TYR A 429 -36.47 -12.97 12.03
C TYR A 429 -36.88 -14.25 11.30
N THR A 430 -36.36 -15.42 11.69
CA THR A 430 -36.81 -16.71 11.15
C THR A 430 -37.68 -17.45 12.16
N SER A 431 -38.50 -18.40 11.69
CA SER A 431 -39.39 -19.17 12.57
C SER A 431 -38.69 -20.32 13.32
N ARG A 432 -37.36 -20.42 13.26
CA ARG A 432 -36.57 -21.48 13.90
C ARG A 432 -35.35 -20.88 14.60
N SER A 433 -34.87 -21.59 15.62
CA SER A 433 -33.58 -21.28 16.24
C SER A 433 -32.44 -21.46 15.26
N ARG A 434 -31.47 -20.54 15.25
CA ARG A 434 -30.33 -20.55 14.31
C ARG A 434 -29.02 -20.28 15.03
N ALA A 435 -28.02 -21.12 14.77
CA ALA A 435 -26.64 -20.91 15.25
C ALA A 435 -25.76 -20.36 14.12
N TYR A 436 -24.96 -19.34 14.46
CA TYR A 436 -24.05 -18.67 13.52
C TYR A 436 -22.65 -18.52 14.11
N THR A 437 -21.65 -18.56 13.24
CA THR A 437 -20.33 -18.00 13.54
C THR A 437 -20.19 -16.70 12.77
N MET A 438 -20.04 -15.59 13.48
CA MET A 438 -19.82 -14.27 12.89
C MET A 438 -18.33 -14.01 12.79
N LEU A 439 -17.87 -13.47 11.68
CA LEU A 439 -16.48 -13.07 11.50
C LEU A 439 -16.45 -11.60 11.08
N ALA A 440 -15.52 -10.82 11.62
CA ALA A 440 -15.33 -9.43 11.24
C ALA A 440 -13.88 -9.20 10.81
N THR A 441 -13.70 -8.32 9.83
CA THR A 441 -12.38 -7.79 9.53
C THR A 441 -11.97 -6.77 10.58
N TRP A 442 -10.68 -6.71 10.85
CA TRP A 442 -10.12 -5.70 11.75
C TRP A 442 -8.68 -5.36 11.32
N PRO A 443 -8.19 -4.14 11.60
CA PRO A 443 -6.93 -3.61 11.08
C PRO A 443 -5.69 -4.16 11.81
N GLU A 444 -5.52 -5.47 11.87
CA GLU A 444 -4.41 -6.14 12.57
C GLU A 444 -3.04 -5.74 12.01
N LYS A 445 -2.91 -5.68 10.67
CA LYS A 445 -1.63 -5.37 9.99
C LYS A 445 -1.10 -3.98 10.31
N GLU A 446 -1.95 -3.11 10.84
CA GLU A 446 -1.66 -1.69 11.07
C GLU A 446 -1.39 -1.40 12.55
N GLY A 447 -1.31 -2.44 13.39
CA GLY A 447 -1.00 -2.33 14.81
C GLY A 447 -2.21 -1.97 15.69
N ALA A 448 -3.43 -2.12 15.17
CA ALA A 448 -4.63 -1.95 15.97
C ALA A 448 -4.71 -3.05 17.04
N GLU A 449 -5.22 -2.67 18.21
CA GLU A 449 -5.46 -3.61 19.31
C GLU A 449 -6.96 -3.66 19.62
N MET A 450 -7.51 -4.87 19.76
CA MET A 450 -8.90 -5.06 20.12
C MET A 450 -9.06 -5.07 21.63
N LEU A 451 -9.75 -4.07 22.16
CA LEU A 451 -10.08 -3.88 23.57
C LEU A 451 -11.58 -4.09 23.82
N ASN A 452 -11.96 -4.31 25.08
CA ASN A 452 -13.36 -4.41 25.52
C ASN A 452 -14.21 -5.44 24.74
N ASN A 453 -13.59 -6.52 24.26
CA ASN A 453 -14.28 -7.62 23.59
C ASN A 453 -14.76 -8.66 24.61
N ASP A 454 -15.78 -8.29 25.38
CA ASP A 454 -16.34 -9.14 26.45
C ASP A 454 -17.02 -10.41 25.91
N THR A 455 -17.32 -10.43 24.62
CA THR A 455 -17.92 -11.58 23.91
C THR A 455 -16.90 -12.64 23.47
N GLY A 456 -15.60 -12.42 23.69
CA GLY A 456 -14.52 -13.36 23.39
C GLY A 456 -14.25 -13.55 21.90
N GLY A 457 -14.23 -14.80 21.44
CA GLY A 457 -13.88 -15.15 20.05
C GLY A 457 -12.39 -15.49 19.87
N ARG A 458 -12.01 -15.75 18.62
CA ARG A 458 -10.64 -16.18 18.27
C ARG A 458 -10.19 -15.59 16.94
N LYS A 459 -8.89 -15.39 16.81
CA LYS A 459 -8.25 -15.11 15.52
C LYS A 459 -8.37 -16.32 14.60
N GLU A 460 -8.91 -16.12 13.39
CA GLU A 460 -9.07 -17.18 12.39
C GLU A 460 -8.00 -17.08 11.28
N ALA A 461 -7.66 -15.84 10.89
CA ALA A 461 -6.58 -15.48 9.99
C ALA A 461 -6.11 -14.05 10.31
N THR A 462 -4.99 -13.61 9.72
CA THR A 462 -4.53 -12.22 9.87
C THR A 462 -5.58 -11.23 9.39
N GLY A 463 -6.00 -10.32 10.27
CA GLY A 463 -7.03 -9.31 10.02
C GLY A 463 -8.47 -9.85 10.08
N VAL A 464 -8.72 -11.08 10.55
CA VAL A 464 -10.07 -11.67 10.67
C VAL A 464 -10.27 -12.30 12.05
N TRP A 465 -11.28 -11.79 12.77
CA TRP A 465 -11.69 -12.29 14.08
C TRP A 465 -13.03 -13.02 13.99
N ALA A 466 -13.21 -14.11 14.76
CA ALA A 466 -14.39 -14.96 14.70
C ALA A 466 -15.04 -15.15 16.07
N TRP A 467 -16.36 -14.98 16.14
CA TRP A 467 -17.21 -15.25 17.30
C TRP A 467 -18.18 -16.39 16.98
N LYS A 468 -18.20 -17.42 17.83
CA LYS A 468 -19.19 -18.49 17.77
C LYS A 468 -20.36 -18.09 18.66
N LEU A 469 -21.51 -17.77 18.07
CA LEU A 469 -22.70 -17.38 18.79
C LEU A 469 -23.48 -18.60 19.28
N ALA A 470 -24.19 -18.43 20.40
CA ALA A 470 -25.22 -19.37 20.83
C ALA A 470 -26.35 -19.43 19.79
N ALA A 471 -27.18 -20.47 19.87
CA ALA A 471 -28.35 -20.57 19.02
C ALA A 471 -29.33 -19.44 19.37
N LEU A 472 -29.67 -18.61 18.39
CA LEU A 472 -30.59 -17.49 18.52
C LEU A 472 -32.02 -17.96 18.28
N GLU A 473 -32.90 -17.76 19.25
CA GLU A 473 -34.33 -18.08 19.09
C GLU A 473 -35.04 -17.07 18.17
N PRO A 474 -36.21 -17.42 17.59
CA PRO A 474 -37.03 -16.50 16.79
C PRO A 474 -37.34 -15.19 17.53
N GLY A 475 -37.01 -14.04 16.92
CA GLY A 475 -37.22 -12.72 17.50
C GLY A 475 -36.13 -12.26 18.48
N GLU A 476 -35.16 -13.11 18.80
CA GLU A 476 -34.03 -12.76 19.65
C GLU A 476 -32.92 -12.03 18.86
N LYS A 477 -32.09 -11.28 19.59
CA LYS A 477 -30.92 -10.60 19.04
C LYS A 477 -29.65 -10.93 19.81
N ALA A 478 -28.53 -11.08 19.10
CA ALA A 478 -27.19 -11.10 19.68
C ALA A 478 -26.50 -9.76 19.40
N VAL A 479 -25.75 -9.26 20.38
CA VAL A 479 -24.92 -8.05 20.23
C VAL A 479 -23.47 -8.44 20.51
N ILE A 480 -22.58 -8.11 19.58
CA ILE A 480 -21.13 -8.17 19.74
C ILE A 480 -20.63 -6.74 19.75
N SER A 481 -19.90 -6.36 20.78
CA SER A 481 -19.27 -5.05 20.91
C SER A 481 -17.78 -5.20 21.24
N TYR A 482 -16.96 -4.39 20.59
CA TYR A 482 -15.54 -4.25 20.89
C TYR A 482 -15.04 -2.87 20.48
N SER A 483 -13.91 -2.44 21.04
CA SER A 483 -13.25 -1.18 20.72
C SER A 483 -11.90 -1.45 20.07
N LEU A 484 -11.51 -0.66 19.08
CA LEU A 484 -10.19 -0.72 18.45
C LEU A 484 -9.33 0.46 18.91
N ALA A 485 -8.18 0.17 19.50
CA ALA A 485 -7.17 1.14 19.90
C ALA A 485 -6.05 1.28 18.85
N ASN A 486 -5.18 2.28 19.03
CA ASN A 486 -4.03 2.60 18.16
C ASN A 486 -4.40 3.00 16.71
N LEU A 487 -5.59 3.54 16.52
CA LEU A 487 -6.05 4.07 15.23
C LEU A 487 -6.18 5.59 15.30
N GLU A 488 -6.08 6.28 14.16
CA GLU A 488 -6.46 7.69 14.04
C GLU A 488 -7.93 7.82 13.61
N ARG A 489 -8.47 9.04 13.71
CA ARG A 489 -9.85 9.33 13.27
C ARG A 489 -9.96 9.13 11.76
N GLY A 490 -10.84 8.21 11.36
CA GLY A 490 -11.14 7.95 9.94
C GLY A 490 -10.41 6.75 9.34
N ASP A 491 -9.55 6.09 10.12
CA ASP A 491 -8.82 4.89 9.71
C ASP A 491 -9.82 3.76 9.44
N TRP A 492 -10.65 3.48 10.45
CA TRP A 492 -11.64 2.43 10.38
C TRP A 492 -13.06 3.00 10.43
N THR A 493 -13.70 3.06 9.26
CA THR A 493 -15.04 3.63 9.08
C THR A 493 -16.12 2.59 8.82
N GLU A 494 -15.74 1.46 8.24
CA GLU A 494 -16.63 0.36 7.90
C GLU A 494 -15.97 -0.95 8.29
N THR A 495 -16.75 -1.81 8.95
CA THR A 495 -16.32 -3.16 9.32
C THR A 495 -17.02 -4.17 8.41
N ASP A 496 -16.23 -4.95 7.67
CA ASP A 496 -16.78 -6.02 6.83
C ASP A 496 -17.11 -7.23 7.69
N ILE A 497 -18.37 -7.65 7.62
CA ILE A 497 -18.90 -8.78 8.37
C ILE A 497 -19.13 -9.98 7.46
N PHE A 498 -18.71 -11.13 7.96
CA PHE A 498 -18.92 -12.42 7.35
C PHE A 498 -19.64 -13.36 8.31
N PHE A 499 -20.27 -14.40 7.77
CA PHE A 499 -20.90 -15.44 8.57
C PHE A 499 -20.58 -16.84 8.05
N ARG A 500 -20.62 -17.81 8.95
CA ARG A 500 -20.75 -19.25 8.67
C ARG A 500 -22.04 -19.75 9.32
N GLY A 501 -22.95 -20.27 8.51
CA GLY A 501 -24.27 -20.72 8.95
C GLY A 501 -25.09 -21.28 7.78
N SER A 502 -26.26 -21.85 8.11
CA SER A 502 -27.11 -22.54 7.14
C SER A 502 -27.94 -21.58 6.27
N GLN A 503 -28.54 -20.54 6.86
CA GLN A 503 -29.35 -19.56 6.14
C GLN A 503 -28.60 -18.24 5.98
N ASP A 504 -28.78 -17.59 4.83
CA ASP A 504 -28.12 -16.32 4.53
C ASP A 504 -28.46 -15.23 5.56
N VAL A 505 -27.44 -14.49 5.97
CA VAL A 505 -27.57 -13.31 6.83
C VAL A 505 -27.52 -12.06 5.94
N ILE A 506 -28.54 -11.22 6.02
CA ILE A 506 -28.61 -9.95 5.31
C ILE A 506 -27.74 -8.94 6.04
N GLY A 507 -26.85 -8.24 5.33
CA GLY A 507 -25.90 -7.29 5.94
C GLY A 507 -24.52 -7.88 6.23
N ALA A 508 -24.41 -9.21 6.27
CA ALA A 508 -23.15 -9.95 6.30
C ALA A 508 -22.96 -10.76 5.01
N SER A 509 -21.72 -11.09 4.67
CA SER A 509 -21.41 -11.97 3.52
C SER A 509 -21.06 -13.37 3.95
N LYS A 510 -21.40 -14.38 3.16
CA LYS A 510 -20.96 -15.74 3.47
C LYS A 510 -19.44 -15.79 3.36
N MET A 511 -18.77 -16.39 4.35
CA MET A 511 -17.32 -16.54 4.29
C MET A 511 -16.93 -17.51 3.16
N ASP A 512 -16.09 -17.05 2.22
CA ASP A 512 -15.53 -17.87 1.14
C ASP A 512 -14.20 -18.47 1.60
N GLU A 513 -14.04 -19.79 1.52
CA GLU A 513 -12.82 -20.49 1.90
C GLU A 513 -11.63 -20.07 1.03
N LYS A 514 -11.87 -19.76 -0.26
CA LYS A 514 -10.81 -19.31 -1.18
C LYS A 514 -10.21 -17.96 -0.78
N PHE A 515 -11.05 -17.06 -0.28
CA PHE A 515 -10.58 -15.75 0.23
C PHE A 515 -9.67 -15.93 1.45
N LEU A 516 -10.02 -16.87 2.34
CA LEU A 516 -9.23 -17.18 3.52
C LEU A 516 -7.88 -17.83 3.16
N GLU A 517 -7.87 -18.69 2.15
CA GLU A 517 -6.63 -19.27 1.59
C GLU A 517 -5.73 -18.19 0.96
N GLU A 518 -6.31 -17.23 0.25
CA GLU A 518 -5.57 -16.13 -0.38
C GLU A 518 -4.90 -15.23 0.69
N ILE A 519 -5.61 -14.89 1.77
CA ILE A 519 -5.02 -14.17 2.92
C ILE A 519 -3.87 -14.97 3.54
N ARG A 520 -4.05 -16.28 3.75
CA ARG A 520 -2.99 -17.15 4.31
C ARG A 520 -1.78 -17.23 3.38
N ARG A 521 -2.00 -17.25 2.07
CA ARG A 521 -0.93 -17.24 1.07
C ARG A 521 -0.17 -15.92 1.09
N GLN A 522 -0.86 -14.79 1.19
CA GLN A 522 -0.24 -13.49 1.33
C GLN A 522 0.55 -13.37 2.63
N GLU A 523 0.01 -13.88 3.75
CA GLU A 523 0.71 -13.93 5.03
C GLU A 523 2.00 -14.75 4.95
N LYS A 524 1.93 -15.93 4.31
CA LYS A 524 3.11 -16.76 4.10
C LYS A 524 4.16 -16.06 3.24
N ALA A 525 3.74 -15.43 2.15
CA ALA A 525 4.63 -14.67 1.27
C ALA A 525 5.28 -13.47 1.99
N LEU A 526 4.56 -12.80 2.88
CA LEU A 526 5.09 -11.70 3.68
C LEU A 526 6.13 -12.20 4.68
N LYS A 527 5.86 -13.30 5.40
CA LYS A 527 6.82 -13.93 6.31
C LYS A 527 8.08 -14.42 5.58
N GLU A 528 7.92 -15.00 4.40
CA GLU A 528 9.06 -15.41 3.55
C GLU A 528 9.88 -14.21 3.07
N ALA A 529 9.25 -13.06 2.78
CA ALA A 529 9.94 -11.84 2.40
C ALA A 529 10.70 -11.21 3.58
N GLU A 530 10.13 -11.24 4.79
CA GLU A 530 10.77 -10.75 6.02
C GLU A 530 11.93 -11.65 6.47
N GLN A 531 11.84 -12.96 6.25
CA GLN A 531 12.89 -13.94 6.56
C GLN A 531 14.02 -13.99 5.51
N GLY A 532 13.88 -13.32 4.37
CA GLY A 532 14.88 -13.28 3.30
C GLY A 532 16.10 -12.38 3.56
N GLY A 533 16.22 -11.77 4.74
CA GLY A 533 17.48 -11.18 5.22
C GLY A 533 18.53 -12.28 5.44
N PRO A 534 19.85 -12.00 5.35
CA PRO A 534 20.84 -13.03 5.56
C PRO A 534 20.66 -13.63 6.96
N GLU A 535 20.30 -14.91 7.03
CA GLU A 535 20.64 -15.73 8.18
C GLU A 535 22.17 -15.69 8.26
N GLU A 536 22.71 -14.93 9.22
CA GLU A 536 23.99 -15.32 9.78
C GLU A 536 23.76 -16.72 10.35
N GLU A 537 24.21 -17.73 9.60
CA GLU A 537 24.58 -19.00 10.20
C GLU A 537 25.53 -18.64 11.35
N VAL A 538 25.02 -18.65 12.57
CA VAL A 538 25.85 -18.68 13.77
C VAL A 538 26.57 -20.01 13.69
N ILE A 539 27.74 -19.99 13.07
CA ILE A 539 28.73 -21.04 13.23
C ILE A 539 29.09 -20.98 14.71
N GLU A 540 28.54 -21.90 15.50
CA GLU A 540 29.08 -22.19 16.83
C GLU A 540 30.55 -22.60 16.62
N GLU A 541 31.47 -21.67 16.86
CA GLU A 541 32.87 -22.02 17.01
C GLU A 541 32.99 -22.93 18.24
N PRO A 542 33.59 -24.13 18.13
CA PRO A 542 33.85 -24.96 19.29
C PRO A 542 34.82 -24.21 20.20
N GLY A 543 34.34 -23.85 21.39
CA GLY A 543 35.08 -23.04 22.36
C GLY A 543 36.48 -23.60 22.63
N GLU A 544 37.49 -22.75 22.45
CA GLU A 544 38.85 -23.04 22.91
C GLU A 544 38.85 -23.20 24.43
N PRO A 545 39.54 -24.22 24.99
CA PRO A 545 39.65 -24.37 26.43
C PRO A 545 40.50 -23.24 27.01
N LEU A 546 39.90 -22.46 27.89
CA LEU A 546 40.53 -21.42 28.70
C LEU A 546 41.72 -22.00 29.49
N GLY A 547 42.94 -21.58 29.14
CA GLY A 547 44.14 -21.88 29.89
C GLY A 547 44.12 -21.25 31.28
N GLU A 548 44.64 -21.98 32.27
CA GLU A 548 44.71 -21.56 33.66
C GLU A 548 45.44 -20.21 33.84
N PRO A 549 44.93 -19.29 34.67
CA PRO A 549 45.58 -18.01 34.90
C PRO A 549 46.88 -18.19 35.70
N LYS A 550 48.02 -17.90 35.05
CA LYS A 550 49.30 -17.63 35.72
C LYS A 550 49.18 -16.31 36.48
N VAL A 551 48.90 -16.40 37.78
CA VAL A 551 49.39 -15.56 38.90
C VAL A 551 48.39 -15.69 40.06
N ALA A 552 48.86 -16.21 41.20
CA ALA A 552 48.05 -16.36 42.40
C ALA A 552 47.89 -14.99 43.13
N PRO A 553 46.68 -14.62 43.59
CA PRO A 553 46.48 -13.43 44.41
C PRO A 553 47.02 -13.63 45.84
N PRO A 554 47.51 -12.56 46.51
CA PRO A 554 48.12 -12.66 47.84
C PRO A 554 47.10 -13.02 48.92
N SER A 555 47.49 -13.95 49.80
CA SER A 555 46.71 -14.43 50.94
C SER A 555 46.68 -13.44 52.10
N GLY A 556 45.49 -13.14 52.64
CA GLY A 556 45.35 -12.58 53.99
C GLY A 556 44.47 -11.34 54.13
N GLN A 557 43.20 -11.41 53.74
CA GLN A 557 42.18 -10.49 54.27
C GLN A 557 40.84 -11.20 54.45
N THR A 558 40.42 -11.25 55.71
CA THR A 558 39.21 -11.91 56.21
C THR A 558 37.96 -11.16 55.77
N THR A 559 37.01 -11.82 55.13
CA THR A 559 35.67 -11.26 54.84
C THR A 559 34.76 -11.38 56.06
N LEU A 560 33.96 -10.33 56.28
CA LEU A 560 33.12 -10.09 57.48
C LEU A 560 31.89 -11.00 57.62
N PHE A 561 31.74 -12.01 56.76
CA PHE A 561 30.68 -13.00 56.83
C PHE A 561 31.32 -14.37 56.64
N GLY A 562 31.51 -15.06 57.76
CA GLY A 562 32.13 -16.38 57.80
C GLY A 562 31.29 -17.44 57.12
N GLY A 563 31.97 -18.38 56.47
CA GLY A 563 31.39 -19.58 55.88
C GLY A 563 32.24 -20.03 54.70
N ASP A 564 33.13 -20.99 54.98
CA ASP A 564 34.09 -21.57 54.04
C ASP A 564 33.42 -22.28 52.85
N VAL A 565 34.20 -22.32 51.76
CA VAL A 565 33.91 -22.78 50.39
C VAL A 565 33.21 -24.12 50.27
#